data_AF-A0A3D1KGQ0-F1
#
_entry.id   AF-A0A3D1KGQ0-F1
#
_cell.length_a   1.000
_cell.length_b   1.000
_cell.length_c   1.000
_cell.angle_alpha   90.00
_cell.angle_beta   90.00
_cell.angle_gamma   90.00
#
_symmetry.space_group_name_H-M   'P 1'
#
loop_
_entity.id
_entity.type
_entity.pdbx_description
1 polymer ?
#
loop_
_entity_poly.entity_id
_entity_poly.type
_entity_poly.pdbx_seq_one_letter_code
_entity_poly.pdbx_strand_id
1 'polypeptide(L)'
;GGTGGGEVTPPTPDGEKATMTKANNIVTFVNEKANASANTIECDFTTFGWTDKTAPGIATLSDGTTITFGKGENERNAPTFYAATKGVRVYANNTITIKANKAIAKVVATCDTYNNTIYVGNDEMYASIANNEWTIVNKFTGSGGGVQFRVQKIVITYAK
;
A
#
# COMPACT_ATOMS: atom_id res chain seq x y z
N GLY A 1 -11.77 -41.21 7.48
CA GLY A 1 -10.62 -40.94 8.34
C GLY A 1 -9.78 -39.85 7.71
N GLY A 2 -9.42 -38.84 8.48
CA GLY A 2 -8.71 -37.62 8.08
C GLY A 2 -7.35 -37.86 7.40
N THR A 3 -6.94 -36.99 6.47
CA THR A 3 -6.23 -35.70 6.65
C THR A 3 -4.72 -35.89 6.71
N GLY A 4 -4.02 -35.31 5.73
CA GLY A 4 -2.57 -35.12 5.73
C GLY A 4 -2.26 -33.91 4.86
N GLY A 5 -2.47 -32.72 5.43
CA GLY A 5 -2.28 -31.44 4.76
C GLY A 5 -0.80 -31.21 4.46
N GLY A 6 -0.49 -31.06 3.17
CA GLY A 6 0.73 -30.38 2.77
C GLY A 6 0.60 -28.92 3.18
N GLU A 7 1.50 -28.47 4.04
CA GLU A 7 1.72 -27.05 4.30
C GLU A 7 2.12 -26.40 2.98
N VAL A 8 1.15 -25.73 2.33
CA VAL A 8 1.43 -24.89 1.18
C VAL A 8 2.04 -23.60 1.70
N THR A 9 3.38 -23.53 1.67
CA THR A 9 4.08 -22.25 1.73
C THR A 9 3.46 -21.34 0.66
N PRO A 10 2.94 -20.14 0.99
CA PRO A 10 2.46 -19.21 -0.02
C PRO A 10 3.60 -18.96 -1.01
N PRO A 11 3.34 -18.96 -2.34
CA PRO A 11 4.39 -18.62 -3.29
C PRO A 11 4.91 -17.23 -2.93
N THR A 12 6.19 -17.13 -2.59
CA THR A 12 6.90 -15.86 -2.59
C THR A 12 6.69 -15.24 -3.96
N PRO A 13 6.12 -14.03 -4.09
CA PRO A 13 6.09 -13.37 -5.38
C PRO A 13 7.54 -13.07 -5.75
N ASP A 14 8.11 -13.86 -6.65
CA ASP A 14 9.33 -13.53 -7.40
C ASP A 14 8.98 -12.41 -8.39
N GLY A 15 8.66 -11.26 -7.82
CA GLY A 15 8.63 -9.96 -8.48
C GLY A 15 9.76 -9.12 -7.92
N GLU A 16 10.30 -8.23 -8.74
CA GLU A 16 11.29 -7.25 -8.30
C GLU A 16 10.74 -6.46 -7.10
N LYS A 17 11.54 -6.26 -6.06
CA LYS A 17 11.12 -5.51 -4.86
C LYS A 17 11.62 -4.08 -4.95
N ALA A 18 10.74 -3.12 -4.62
CA ALA A 18 11.14 -1.75 -4.41
C ALA A 18 11.93 -1.62 -3.09
N THR A 19 12.90 -0.71 -3.04
CA THR A 19 13.50 -0.32 -1.75
C THR A 19 12.56 0.61 -1.00
N MET A 20 12.43 0.40 0.31
CA MET A 20 11.53 1.15 1.18
C MET A 20 12.33 1.98 2.18
N THR A 21 11.97 3.25 2.32
CA THR A 21 12.48 4.14 3.36
C THR A 21 11.33 4.80 4.11
N LYS A 22 11.52 5.06 5.40
CA LYS A 22 10.56 5.75 6.26
C LYS A 22 11.24 6.96 6.88
N ALA A 23 10.58 8.11 6.80
CA ALA A 23 11.05 9.34 7.44
C ALA A 23 9.83 10.11 7.95
N ASN A 24 9.72 10.27 9.27
CA ASN A 24 8.53 10.81 9.91
C ASN A 24 7.28 10.08 9.42
N ASN A 25 6.26 10.80 8.95
CA ASN A 25 5.02 10.25 8.41
C ASN A 25 5.08 9.94 6.90
N ILE A 26 6.27 9.89 6.30
CA ILE A 26 6.45 9.60 4.88
C ILE A 26 7.04 8.20 4.72
N VAL A 27 6.44 7.40 3.83
CA VAL A 27 7.02 6.15 3.33
C VAL A 27 7.33 6.33 1.85
N THR A 28 8.57 6.06 1.46
CA THR A 28 9.01 6.13 0.07
C THR A 28 9.42 4.76 -0.41
N PHE A 29 8.89 4.34 -1.55
CA PHE A 29 9.25 3.12 -2.26
C PHE A 29 9.90 3.49 -3.60
N VAL A 30 11.06 2.91 -3.92
CA VAL A 30 11.83 3.21 -5.14
C VAL A 30 12.11 1.92 -5.92
N ASN A 31 11.84 1.94 -7.22
CA ASN A 31 12.37 0.96 -8.15
C ASN A 31 13.77 1.40 -8.57
N GLU A 32 14.80 0.78 -7.99
CA GLU A 32 16.19 1.16 -8.21
C GLU A 32 16.69 0.91 -9.65
N LYS A 33 15.96 0.10 -10.43
CA LYS A 33 16.27 -0.14 -11.84
C LYS A 33 15.58 0.85 -12.78
N ALA A 34 14.68 1.68 -12.27
CA ALA A 34 13.96 2.67 -13.07
C ALA A 34 14.56 4.07 -12.91
N ASN A 35 14.70 4.78 -14.02
CA ASN A 35 15.03 6.20 -14.00
C ASN A 35 13.74 7.01 -13.82
N ALA A 36 13.64 7.80 -12.74
CA ALA A 36 12.48 8.65 -12.49
C ALA A 36 12.35 9.77 -13.55
N SER A 37 11.14 9.94 -14.09
CA SER A 37 10.77 11.10 -14.90
C SER A 37 10.34 12.27 -13.99
N ALA A 38 10.15 13.46 -14.57
CA ALA A 38 9.53 14.58 -13.87
C ALA A 38 8.00 14.43 -13.74
N ASN A 39 7.40 13.47 -14.45
CA ASN A 39 5.96 13.27 -14.47
C ASN A 39 5.52 12.59 -13.18
N THR A 40 4.70 13.29 -12.42
CA THR A 40 4.09 12.77 -11.19
C THR A 40 2.58 12.89 -11.27
N ILE A 41 1.90 12.02 -10.55
CA ILE A 41 0.47 12.13 -10.29
C ILE A 41 0.21 11.96 -8.81
N GLU A 42 -0.72 12.75 -8.28
CA GLU A 42 -1.10 12.74 -6.87
C GLU A 42 -2.49 12.13 -6.70
N CYS A 43 -2.62 11.31 -5.67
CA CYS A 43 -3.87 10.74 -5.19
C CYS A 43 -4.10 11.20 -3.74
N ASP A 44 -5.03 12.13 -3.54
CA ASP A 44 -5.55 12.50 -2.22
C ASP A 44 -6.86 11.72 -1.96
N PHE A 45 -6.86 10.82 -0.97
CA PHE A 45 -8.00 9.94 -0.73
C PHE A 45 -9.26 10.67 -0.27
N THR A 46 -9.15 11.91 0.20
CA THR A 46 -10.33 12.72 0.59
C THR A 46 -11.18 13.14 -0.60
N THR A 47 -10.65 13.07 -1.83
CA THR A 47 -11.32 13.54 -3.05
C THR A 47 -12.35 12.55 -3.62
N PHE A 48 -12.34 11.28 -3.16
CA PHE A 48 -13.17 10.22 -3.73
C PHE A 48 -14.57 10.09 -3.08
N GLY A 49 -14.88 10.89 -2.06
CA GLY A 49 -16.20 10.89 -1.42
C GLY A 49 -16.59 9.57 -0.75
N TRP A 50 -15.62 8.74 -0.36
CA TRP A 50 -15.89 7.47 0.31
C TRP A 50 -16.55 7.67 1.67
N THR A 51 -17.45 6.74 2.02
CA THR A 51 -18.16 6.74 3.29
C THR A 51 -17.21 6.49 4.46
N ASP A 52 -17.38 7.23 5.56
CA ASP A 52 -16.58 7.02 6.78
C ASP A 52 -16.78 5.60 7.35
N LYS A 53 -15.68 4.98 7.78
CA LYS A 53 -15.63 3.64 8.40
C LYS A 53 -16.14 2.51 7.51
N THR A 54 -16.02 2.64 6.20
CA THR A 54 -16.35 1.57 5.26
C THR A 54 -15.12 1.13 4.45
N ALA A 55 -15.27 0.03 3.72
CA ALA A 55 -14.29 -0.36 2.71
C ALA A 55 -14.10 0.78 1.70
N PRO A 56 -12.85 1.14 1.34
CA PRO A 56 -12.60 2.13 0.31
C PRO A 56 -13.03 1.60 -1.06
N GLY A 57 -13.51 2.50 -1.92
CA GLY A 57 -13.73 2.20 -3.33
C GLY A 57 -12.41 2.12 -4.12
N ILE A 58 -12.52 2.05 -5.45
CA ILE A 58 -11.37 2.17 -6.35
C ILE A 58 -11.05 3.66 -6.50
N ALA A 59 -9.80 4.04 -6.28
CA ALA A 59 -9.30 5.37 -6.61
C ALA A 59 -8.79 5.37 -8.05
N THR A 60 -9.52 6.00 -8.97
CA THR A 60 -9.10 6.17 -10.37
C THR A 60 -8.60 7.59 -10.60
N LEU A 61 -7.35 7.73 -11.03
CA LEU A 61 -6.70 9.02 -11.30
C LEU A 61 -6.94 9.48 -12.74
N SER A 62 -6.61 10.74 -13.02
CA SER A 62 -6.89 11.38 -14.31
C SER A 62 -6.17 10.74 -15.51
N ASP A 63 -5.09 10.00 -15.28
CA ASP A 63 -4.36 9.28 -16.32
C ASP A 63 -4.77 7.80 -16.45
N GLY A 64 -5.82 7.39 -15.73
CA GLY A 64 -6.35 6.02 -15.71
C GLY A 64 -5.66 5.10 -14.71
N THR A 65 -4.64 5.57 -13.98
CA THR A 65 -4.03 4.80 -12.90
C THR A 65 -5.05 4.50 -11.81
N THR A 66 -5.09 3.25 -11.34
CA THR A 66 -6.00 2.82 -10.28
C THR A 66 -5.25 2.41 -9.03
N ILE A 67 -5.78 2.79 -7.87
CA ILE A 67 -5.31 2.35 -6.56
C ILE A 67 -6.45 1.60 -5.87
N THR A 68 -6.18 0.36 -5.48
CA THR A 68 -7.14 -0.51 -4.78
C THR A 68 -6.56 -1.05 -3.49
N PHE A 69 -7.43 -1.29 -2.51
CA PHE A 69 -7.04 -1.83 -1.21
C PHE A 69 -7.61 -3.24 -1.03
N GLY A 70 -6.75 -4.18 -0.69
CA GLY A 70 -7.10 -5.59 -0.55
C GLY A 70 -6.94 -6.09 0.88
N LYS A 71 -7.76 -7.09 1.24
CA LYS A 71 -7.62 -7.79 2.53
C LYS A 71 -6.28 -8.53 2.65
N GLY A 72 -5.70 -8.94 1.51
CA GLY A 72 -4.49 -9.74 1.47
C GLY A 72 -4.65 -11.03 2.27
N GLU A 73 -3.63 -11.37 3.07
CA GLU A 73 -3.65 -12.56 3.95
C GLU A 73 -4.33 -12.26 5.30
N ASN A 74 -4.79 -11.03 5.56
CA ASN A 74 -5.46 -10.73 6.81
C ASN A 74 -6.87 -11.36 6.84
N GLU A 75 -7.14 -12.24 7.80
CA GLU A 75 -8.44 -12.89 7.90
C GLU A 75 -9.49 -12.07 8.68
N ARG A 76 -9.06 -11.06 9.45
CA ARG A 76 -9.91 -10.36 10.42
C ARG A 76 -10.33 -8.97 9.97
N ASN A 77 -9.38 -8.15 9.51
CA ASN A 77 -9.60 -6.74 9.22
C ASN A 77 -9.34 -6.45 7.74
N ALA A 78 -10.35 -5.89 7.07
CA ALA A 78 -10.21 -5.33 5.72
C ALA A 78 -9.78 -3.86 5.80
N PRO A 79 -9.09 -3.32 4.76
CA PRO A 79 -8.80 -1.90 4.68
C PRO A 79 -10.06 -1.06 4.84
N THR A 80 -9.96 0.01 5.62
CA THR A 80 -11.11 0.85 5.96
C THR A 80 -10.76 2.32 5.81
N PHE A 81 -11.61 3.08 5.13
CA PHE A 81 -11.49 4.53 5.02
C PHE A 81 -12.01 5.21 6.29
N TYR A 82 -11.30 6.25 6.74
CA TYR A 82 -11.71 7.07 7.86
C TYR A 82 -11.62 8.55 7.45
N ALA A 83 -12.76 9.24 7.44
CA ALA A 83 -12.84 10.66 7.10
C ALA A 83 -12.06 11.52 8.10
N ALA A 84 -12.13 11.19 9.40
CA ALA A 84 -11.45 11.95 10.45
C ALA A 84 -9.92 11.94 10.32
N THR A 85 -9.33 10.82 9.86
CA THR A 85 -7.90 10.69 9.62
C THR A 85 -7.53 10.88 8.14
N LYS A 86 -8.50 11.29 7.30
CA LYS A 86 -8.33 11.63 5.88
C LYS A 86 -7.67 10.53 5.05
N GLY A 87 -7.90 9.26 5.37
CA GLY A 87 -7.12 8.19 4.77
C GLY A 87 -7.64 6.79 5.04
N VAL A 88 -6.96 5.82 4.42
CA VAL A 88 -7.28 4.39 4.53
C VAL A 88 -6.34 3.75 5.55
N ARG A 89 -6.91 3.03 6.51
CA ARG A 89 -6.14 2.16 7.41
C ARG A 89 -5.91 0.83 6.72
N VAL A 90 -4.64 0.53 6.46
CA VAL A 90 -4.17 -0.75 5.92
C VAL A 90 -3.59 -1.54 7.09
N TYR A 91 -4.30 -2.58 7.52
CA TYR A 91 -3.91 -3.39 8.67
C TYR A 91 -2.77 -4.35 8.31
N ALA A 92 -2.22 -5.05 9.30
CA ALA A 92 -1.24 -6.11 9.07
C ALA A 92 -1.70 -7.06 7.96
N ASN A 93 -0.84 -7.40 7.03
CA ASN A 93 -1.08 -8.32 5.90
C ASN A 93 -2.18 -7.87 4.91
N ASN A 94 -2.69 -6.65 5.00
CA ASN A 94 -3.47 -6.04 3.93
C ASN A 94 -2.56 -5.56 2.79
N THR A 95 -3.17 -5.30 1.63
CA THR A 95 -2.47 -4.86 0.43
C THR A 95 -2.99 -3.53 -0.12
N ILE A 96 -2.10 -2.82 -0.81
CA ILE A 96 -2.43 -1.74 -1.75
C ILE A 96 -1.89 -2.15 -3.11
N THR A 97 -2.74 -2.11 -4.14
CA THR A 97 -2.32 -2.36 -5.53
C THR A 97 -2.45 -1.08 -6.32
N ILE A 98 -1.37 -0.68 -6.99
CA ILE A 98 -1.30 0.47 -7.88
C ILE A 98 -1.10 -0.07 -9.29
N LYS A 99 -2.11 0.08 -10.15
CA LYS A 99 -2.02 -0.29 -11.57
C LYS A 99 -1.92 0.97 -12.40
N ALA A 100 -0.75 1.21 -12.97
CA ALA A 100 -0.50 2.36 -13.81
C ALA A 100 -0.55 2.02 -15.30
N ASN A 101 -0.70 3.05 -16.13
CA ASN A 101 -0.58 2.93 -17.58
C ASN A 101 0.89 2.80 -18.05
N LYS A 102 1.85 3.09 -17.17
CA LYS A 102 3.30 3.12 -17.42
C LYS A 102 4.06 2.58 -16.22
N ALA A 103 5.32 2.21 -16.43
CA ALA A 103 6.19 1.76 -15.35
C ALA A 103 6.36 2.87 -14.30
N ILE A 104 6.32 2.47 -13.02
CA ILE A 104 6.49 3.37 -11.88
C ILE A 104 7.95 3.32 -11.43
N ALA A 105 8.54 4.49 -11.19
CA ALA A 105 9.90 4.60 -10.64
C ALA A 105 9.88 4.81 -9.11
N LYS A 106 8.88 5.53 -8.60
CA LYS A 106 8.79 5.87 -7.17
C LYS A 106 7.35 6.07 -6.72
N VAL A 107 7.05 5.63 -5.51
CA VAL A 107 5.79 5.88 -4.81
C VAL A 107 6.11 6.52 -3.46
N VAL A 108 5.51 7.67 -3.17
CA VAL A 108 5.63 8.37 -1.89
C VAL A 108 4.26 8.40 -1.22
N ALA A 109 4.15 7.82 -0.04
CA ALA A 109 2.93 7.77 0.75
C ALA A 109 3.04 8.71 1.96
N THR A 110 2.10 9.63 2.09
CA THR A 110 1.93 10.46 3.30
C THR A 110 0.95 9.78 4.24
N CYS A 111 1.38 9.60 5.50
CA CYS A 111 0.67 8.84 6.50
C CYS A 111 0.08 9.72 7.61
N ASP A 112 -0.93 9.16 8.28
CA ASP A 112 -1.56 9.72 9.47
C ASP A 112 -0.62 9.68 10.70
N THR A 113 -0.73 10.73 11.51
CA THR A 113 -0.17 10.80 12.86
C THR A 113 -1.32 11.01 13.82
N TYR A 114 -1.58 10.03 14.68
CA TYR A 114 -2.71 10.06 15.61
C TYR A 114 -2.24 9.69 17.02
N ASN A 115 -2.61 10.51 18.01
CA ASN A 115 -2.16 10.38 19.41
C ASN A 115 -0.65 10.17 19.53
N ASN A 116 0.13 11.07 18.92
CA ASN A 116 1.60 11.03 18.91
C ASN A 116 2.23 9.77 18.26
N THR A 117 1.42 8.92 17.63
CA THR A 117 1.88 7.73 16.91
C THR A 117 1.82 7.97 15.42
N ILE A 118 2.94 7.72 14.73
CA ILE A 118 3.05 7.79 13.28
C ILE A 118 2.77 6.41 12.69
N TYR A 119 1.76 6.30 11.81
CA TYR A 119 1.29 5.01 11.29
C TYR A 119 1.83 4.72 9.88
N VAL A 120 3.12 4.42 9.81
CA VAL A 120 3.88 4.13 8.58
C VAL A 120 4.06 2.63 8.30
N GLY A 121 3.15 1.80 8.82
CA GLY A 121 3.26 0.34 8.73
C GLY A 121 4.31 -0.22 9.68
N ASN A 122 4.99 -1.29 9.27
CA ASN A 122 6.00 -1.98 10.05
C ASN A 122 7.20 -2.39 9.16
N ASP A 123 8.27 -2.93 9.74
CA ASP A 123 9.54 -3.13 9.01
C ASP A 123 9.54 -4.35 8.09
N GLU A 124 8.58 -5.25 8.23
CA GLU A 124 8.38 -6.36 7.29
C GLU A 124 7.60 -5.92 6.03
N MET A 125 6.99 -4.73 6.05
CA MET A 125 6.27 -4.17 4.89
C MET A 125 7.19 -4.07 3.67
N TYR A 126 6.66 -4.45 2.50
CA TYR A 126 7.40 -4.39 1.24
C TYR A 126 6.48 -4.01 0.08
N ALA A 127 7.07 -3.63 -1.06
CA ALA A 127 6.36 -3.48 -2.32
C ALA A 127 6.98 -4.39 -3.39
N SER A 128 6.16 -5.22 -4.03
CA SER A 128 6.54 -5.99 -5.22
C SER A 128 6.15 -5.26 -6.49
N ILE A 129 6.94 -5.44 -7.53
CA ILE A 129 6.80 -4.80 -8.84
C ILE A 129 6.62 -5.90 -9.87
N ALA A 130 5.54 -5.81 -10.64
CA ALA A 130 5.27 -6.64 -11.79
C ALA A 130 4.77 -5.75 -12.93
N ASN A 131 5.63 -5.51 -13.93
CA ASN A 131 5.32 -4.60 -15.05
C ASN A 131 4.94 -3.19 -14.55
N ASN A 132 3.74 -2.72 -14.90
CA ASN A 132 3.19 -1.42 -14.49
C ASN A 132 2.34 -1.52 -13.21
N GLU A 133 2.42 -2.64 -12.49
CA GLU A 133 1.68 -2.88 -11.26
C GLU A 133 2.62 -2.99 -10.07
N TRP A 134 2.33 -2.21 -9.02
CA TRP A 134 2.98 -2.33 -7.73
C TRP A 134 2.00 -2.87 -6.71
N THR A 135 2.41 -3.87 -5.93
CA THR A 135 1.65 -4.38 -4.79
C THR A 135 2.43 -4.13 -3.51
N ILE A 136 1.92 -3.21 -2.68
CA ILE A 136 2.43 -2.94 -1.33
C ILE A 136 1.71 -3.89 -0.38
N VAL A 137 2.48 -4.66 0.40
CA VAL A 137 1.97 -5.57 1.42
C VAL A 137 2.44 -5.08 2.76
N ASN A 138 1.51 -4.70 3.65
CA ASN A 138 1.83 -4.35 5.05
C ASN A 138 2.11 -5.63 5.86
N LYS A 139 3.02 -6.48 5.37
CA LYS A 139 3.36 -7.79 5.94
C LYS A 139 3.73 -7.62 7.41
N PHE A 140 3.29 -8.52 8.27
CA PHE A 140 3.67 -8.59 9.67
C PHE A 140 3.44 -10.01 10.18
N THR A 141 4.48 -10.61 10.76
CA THR A 141 4.45 -11.98 11.31
C THR A 141 4.32 -12.03 12.83
N GLY A 142 4.49 -10.89 13.50
CA GLY A 142 4.36 -10.77 14.94
C GLY A 142 2.92 -10.71 15.45
N SER A 143 2.79 -10.62 16.78
CA SER A 143 1.53 -10.35 17.49
C SER A 143 1.58 -8.95 18.11
N GLY A 144 0.64 -8.07 17.77
CA GLY A 144 0.61 -6.72 18.35
C GLY A 144 -0.24 -5.72 17.57
N GLY A 145 -0.65 -4.63 18.25
CA GLY A 145 -1.28 -3.48 17.62
C GLY A 145 -0.26 -2.48 17.06
N GLY A 146 -0.71 -1.34 16.55
CA GLY A 146 0.17 -0.23 16.14
C GLY A 146 0.84 -0.37 14.77
N VAL A 147 0.82 -1.54 14.14
CA VAL A 147 1.49 -1.84 12.86
C VAL A 147 0.70 -1.41 11.61
N GLN A 148 -0.24 -0.48 11.74
CA GLN A 148 -1.08 -0.05 10.61
C GLN A 148 -0.30 0.88 9.70
N PHE A 149 -0.48 0.71 8.39
CA PHE A 149 -0.09 1.70 7.39
C PHE A 149 -1.31 2.57 7.08
N ARG A 150 -1.35 3.80 7.60
CA ARG A 150 -2.51 4.70 7.47
C ARG A 150 -2.24 5.75 6.41
N VAL A 151 -2.65 5.48 5.18
CA VAL A 151 -2.28 6.29 4.02
C VAL A 151 -3.34 7.35 3.75
N GLN A 152 -2.91 8.61 3.68
CA GLN A 152 -3.77 9.76 3.38
C GLN A 152 -3.63 10.20 1.93
N LYS A 153 -2.40 10.17 1.42
CA LYS A 153 -2.05 10.61 0.07
C LYS A 153 -0.96 9.72 -0.51
N ILE A 154 -1.01 9.49 -1.81
CA ILE A 154 0.04 8.82 -2.58
C ILE A 154 0.46 9.72 -3.74
N VAL A 155 1.77 9.91 -3.91
CA VAL A 155 2.37 10.54 -5.09
C VAL A 155 3.13 9.46 -5.86
N ILE A 156 2.80 9.31 -7.14
CA ILE A 156 3.42 8.33 -8.05
C ILE A 156 4.32 9.10 -9.00
N THR A 157 5.57 8.67 -9.14
CA THR A 157 6.51 9.16 -10.16
C THR A 157 6.72 8.07 -11.20
N TYR A 158 6.47 8.38 -12.47
CA TYR A 158 6.65 7.42 -13.56
C TYR A 158 8.11 7.28 -13.97
N ALA A 159 8.48 6.11 -14.49
CA ALA A 159 9.74 5.89 -15.17
C ALA A 159 9.83 6.69 -16.48
N LYS A 160 11.05 7.00 -16.92
CA LYS A 160 11.35 7.60 -18.23
C LYS A 160 11.10 6.63 -19.38
#